data_AF-A0AAJ2H3X4-F1
#
_entry.id   AF-A0AAJ2H3X4-F1
#
_cell.length_a   1.000
_cell.length_b   1.000
_cell.length_c   1.000
_cell.angle_alpha   90.00
_cell.angle_beta   90.00
_cell.angle_gamma   90.00
#
_symmetry.space_group_name_H-M   'P 1'
#
loop_
_entity.id
_entity.type
_entity.pdbx_description
1 polymer ?
#
loop_
_entity_poly.entity_id
_entity_poly.type
_entity_poly.pdbx_seq_one_letter_code
_entity_poly.pdbx_strand_id
1 'polypeptide(L)'
;MAAFNVEKITHVHHWNDTLFSFKTTRDAGLRFKNGQFVMIGLEVNGKPLMRAYSIASANYEEELEFYSIKVQNGPLTSILQKVQVGDEILISKKPTGTLVHDD
;
A
#
# COMPACT_ATOMS: atom_id res chain seq x y z
N MET A 1 -11.91 16.58 -6.10
CA MET A 1 -11.25 15.38 -6.68
C MET A 1 -10.62 14.61 -5.53
N ALA A 2 -11.04 13.37 -5.27
CA ALA A 2 -10.47 12.57 -4.19
C ALA A 2 -8.98 12.32 -4.46
N ALA A 3 -8.12 12.66 -3.49
CA ALA A 3 -6.66 12.57 -3.60
C ALA A 3 -6.13 11.13 -3.69
N PHE A 4 -6.99 10.14 -3.43
CA PHE A 4 -6.67 8.72 -3.32
C PHE A 4 -7.59 7.87 -4.19
N ASN A 5 -7.08 6.71 -4.61
CA ASN A 5 -7.87 5.58 -5.06
C ASN A 5 -8.25 4.73 -3.83
N VAL A 6 -9.41 4.11 -3.88
CA VAL A 6 -9.84 3.12 -2.89
C VAL A 6 -9.66 1.76 -3.55
N GLU A 7 -8.72 0.96 -3.04
CA GLU A 7 -8.43 -0.37 -3.55
C GLU A 7 -8.83 -1.42 -2.52
N LYS A 8 -9.08 -2.64 -2.97
CA LYS A 8 -9.47 -3.76 -2.10
C LYS A 8 -8.31 -4.70 -1.85
N ILE A 9 -8.15 -5.16 -0.61
CA ILE A 9 -7.20 -6.22 -0.27
C ILE A 9 -7.64 -7.52 -0.94
N THR A 10 -6.75 -8.14 -1.71
CA THR A 10 -7.01 -9.41 -2.42
C THR A 10 -6.26 -10.58 -1.80
N HIS A 11 -5.15 -10.31 -1.10
CA HIS A 11 -4.34 -11.32 -0.43
C HIS A 11 -3.65 -10.75 0.81
N VAL A 12 -3.46 -11.57 1.84
CA VAL A 12 -2.67 -11.24 3.04
C VAL A 12 -1.81 -12.45 3.42
N HIS A 13 -0.53 -12.22 3.63
CA HIS A 13 0.44 -13.23 4.06
C HIS A 13 1.26 -12.72 5.24
N HIS A 14 1.19 -13.39 6.38
CA HIS A 14 2.03 -13.08 7.54
C HIS A 14 3.27 -13.95 7.55
N TRP A 15 4.44 -13.33 7.33
CA TRP A 15 5.72 -14.03 7.36
C TRP A 15 6.13 -14.40 8.79
N ASN A 16 5.88 -13.52 9.75
CA ASN A 16 6.13 -13.73 11.18
C ASN A 16 5.40 -12.65 12.03
N ASP A 17 5.76 -12.54 13.31
CA ASP A 17 5.17 -11.60 14.27
C ASP A 17 5.45 -10.12 13.97
N THR A 18 6.43 -9.83 13.11
CA THR A 18 6.85 -8.46 12.78
C THR A 18 6.69 -8.11 11.30
N LEU A 19 6.41 -9.07 10.42
CA LEU A 19 6.43 -8.86 8.97
C LEU A 19 5.23 -9.50 8.28
N PHE A 20 4.67 -8.81 7.30
CA PHE A 20 3.59 -9.31 6.45
C PHE A 20 3.59 -8.64 5.08
N SER A 21 3.03 -9.33 4.10
CA SER A 21 2.72 -8.79 2.78
C SER A 21 1.21 -8.78 2.57
N PHE A 22 0.74 -7.88 1.72
CA PHE A 22 -0.62 -7.91 1.23
C PHE A 22 -0.67 -7.41 -0.21
N LYS A 23 -1.67 -7.90 -0.95
CA LYS A 23 -1.96 -7.47 -2.31
C LYS A 23 -3.27 -6.71 -2.37
N THR A 24 -3.38 -5.83 -3.34
CA THR A 24 -4.58 -5.03 -3.58
C THR A 24 -4.96 -5.05 -5.05
N THR A 25 -6.22 -4.72 -5.33
CA THR A 25 -6.60 -4.26 -6.67
C THR A 25 -5.75 -3.05 -7.08
N ARG A 26 -5.72 -2.80 -8.40
CA ARG A 26 -4.97 -1.68 -8.98
C ARG A 26 -5.88 -0.89 -9.91
N ASP A 27 -6.04 0.40 -9.63
CA ASP A 27 -6.60 1.33 -10.60
C ASP A 27 -5.79 1.31 -11.91
N ALA A 28 -6.49 1.10 -13.02
CA ALA A 28 -5.86 0.99 -14.34
C ALA A 28 -5.12 2.27 -14.78
N GLY A 29 -5.42 3.42 -14.16
CA GLY A 29 -4.75 4.70 -14.38
C GLY A 29 -3.46 4.88 -13.56
N LEU A 30 -3.21 4.05 -12.54
CA LEU A 30 -2.00 4.15 -11.73
C LEU A 30 -0.79 3.60 -12.50
N ARG A 31 0.06 4.52 -12.97
CA ARG A 31 1.34 4.22 -13.63
C ARG A 31 2.51 4.58 -12.70
N PHE A 32 3.49 3.70 -12.61
CA PHE A 32 4.70 3.90 -11.79
C PHE A 32 5.93 3.27 -12.45
N LYS A 33 7.12 3.71 -12.05
CA LYS A 33 8.40 3.07 -12.37
C LYS A 33 8.75 2.06 -11.27
N ASN A 34 9.29 0.90 -11.63
CA ASN A 34 9.73 -0.10 -10.65
C ASN A 34 10.75 0.53 -9.69
N GLY A 35 10.51 0.37 -8.38
CA GLY A 35 11.30 0.99 -7.30
C GLY A 35 10.72 2.28 -6.70
N GLN A 36 9.64 2.82 -7.28
CA GLN A 36 8.90 3.94 -6.66
C GLN A 36 8.05 3.50 -5.46
N PHE A 37 7.65 4.50 -4.67
CA PHE A 37 6.70 4.37 -3.56
C PHE A 37 5.47 5.25 -3.77
N VAL A 38 4.39 4.89 -3.09
CA VAL A 38 3.15 5.67 -2.98
C VAL A 38 2.79 5.87 -1.52
N MET A 39 1.88 6.80 -1.22
CA MET A 39 1.25 6.85 0.08
C MET A 39 0.10 5.84 0.12
N ILE A 40 0.11 4.96 1.12
CA ILE A 40 -1.04 4.11 1.45
C ILE A 40 -1.59 4.47 2.81
N GLY A 41 -2.85 4.15 3.07
CA GLY A 41 -3.43 4.40 4.39
C GLY A 41 -4.84 3.89 4.57
N LEU A 42 -5.35 4.10 5.77
CA LEU A 42 -6.70 3.73 6.18
C LEU A 42 -7.41 4.97 6.72
N GLU A 43 -8.73 5.00 6.65
CA GLU A 43 -9.49 6.00 7.39
C GLU A 43 -9.52 5.67 8.88
N VAL A 44 -9.09 6.62 9.70
CA VAL A 44 -9.08 6.51 11.17
C VAL A 44 -9.75 7.76 11.71
N ASN A 45 -10.86 7.59 12.44
CA ASN A 45 -11.66 8.70 12.99
C ASN A 45 -12.07 9.74 11.93
N GLY A 46 -12.47 9.27 10.74
CA GLY A 46 -12.89 10.13 9.62
C GLY A 46 -11.76 10.92 8.96
N LYS A 47 -10.49 10.58 9.22
CA LYS A 47 -9.33 11.19 8.56
C LYS A 47 -8.39 10.13 7.99
N PRO A 48 -7.81 10.35 6.79
CA PRO A 48 -6.88 9.41 6.19
C PRO A 48 -5.54 9.41 6.96
N LEU A 49 -5.16 8.26 7.49
CA LEU A 49 -3.84 8.04 8.10
C LEU A 49 -2.89 7.40 7.08
N MET A 50 -2.05 8.24 6.47
CA MET A 50 -1.21 7.83 5.34
C MET A 50 0.26 7.61 5.73
N ARG A 51 0.94 6.65 5.10
CA ARG A 51 2.40 6.44 5.16
C ARG A 51 2.95 6.07 3.80
N ALA A 52 4.21 6.41 3.55
CA ALA A 52 4.91 6.02 2.33
C ALA A 52 5.23 4.52 2.35
N TYR A 53 4.95 3.83 1.24
CA TYR A 53 5.23 2.42 1.03
C TYR A 53 5.74 2.18 -0.38
N SER A 54 6.89 1.50 -0.49
CA SER A 54 7.38 1.02 -1.78
C SER A 54 6.39 0.04 -2.38
N ILE A 55 6.19 0.13 -3.69
CA ILE A 55 5.39 -0.84 -4.43
C ILE A 55 6.30 -2.06 -4.66
N ALA A 56 5.91 -3.21 -4.12
CA ALA A 56 6.67 -4.45 -4.19
C ALA A 56 6.32 -5.30 -5.42
N SER A 57 5.24 -4.98 -6.13
CA SER A 57 4.92 -5.59 -7.43
C SER A 57 5.55 -4.82 -8.59
N ALA A 58 5.70 -5.50 -9.74
CA ALA A 58 6.15 -4.88 -10.97
C ALA A 58 5.04 -4.02 -11.60
N ASN A 59 5.44 -2.97 -12.32
CA ASN A 59 4.53 -1.99 -12.91
C ASN A 59 3.61 -2.49 -14.03
N TYR A 60 3.81 -3.71 -14.51
CA TYR A 60 2.95 -4.39 -15.48
C TYR A 60 1.98 -5.39 -14.84
N GLU A 61 2.08 -5.66 -13.54
CA GLU A 61 1.18 -6.59 -12.84
C GLU A 61 -0.21 -5.99 -12.63
N GLU A 62 -1.24 -6.84 -12.61
CA GLU A 62 -2.63 -6.43 -12.43
C GLU A 62 -2.95 -6.04 -10.98
N GLU A 63 -2.14 -6.48 -10.02
CA GLU A 63 -2.27 -6.18 -8.59
C GLU A 63 -1.11 -5.33 -8.07
N LEU A 64 -1.35 -4.59 -7.00
CA LEU A 64 -0.28 -3.97 -6.23
C LEU A 64 0.09 -4.88 -5.07
N GLU A 65 1.40 -5.04 -4.83
CA GLU A 65 1.88 -5.73 -3.64
C GLU A 65 2.64 -4.76 -2.73
N PHE A 66 2.45 -4.92 -1.42
CA PHE A 66 3.15 -4.18 -0.39
C PHE A 66 3.72 -5.11 0.65
N TYR A 67 4.93 -4.80 1.10
CA TYR A 67 5.59 -5.46 2.21
C TYR A 67 5.66 -4.49 3.40
N SER A 68 5.25 -4.97 4.57
CA SER A 68 5.03 -4.11 5.73
C SER A 68 5.55 -4.73 7.04
N ILE A 69 6.01 -3.84 7.92
CA ILE A 69 6.37 -4.16 9.30
C ILE A 69 5.16 -4.00 10.23
N LYS A 70 5.06 -4.86 11.24
CA LYS A 70 4.10 -4.77 12.34
C LYS A 70 4.77 -4.08 13.52
N VAL A 71 4.42 -2.82 13.76
CA VAL A 71 4.83 -2.10 14.96
C VAL A 71 3.62 -2.04 15.88
N GLN A 72 3.70 -2.69 17.04
CA GLN A 72 2.56 -2.87 17.97
C GLN A 72 1.87 -1.55 18.32
N ASN A 73 2.66 -0.49 18.54
CA ASN A 73 2.16 0.85 18.87
C ASN A 73 2.30 1.85 17.70
N GLY A 74 2.50 1.34 16.48
CA GLY A 74 2.63 2.16 15.28
C GLY A 74 1.27 2.74 14.88
N PRO A 75 1.14 4.06 14.58
CA PRO A 75 -0.15 4.67 14.29
C PRO A 75 -0.92 3.97 13.15
N LEU A 76 -0.22 3.59 12.08
CA LEU A 76 -0.82 2.88 10.95
C LEU A 76 -0.71 1.36 11.11
N THR A 77 0.49 0.84 11.40
CA THR A 77 0.77 -0.60 11.31
C THR A 77 0.15 -1.43 12.44
N SER A 78 -0.25 -0.81 13.55
CA SER A 78 -1.10 -1.47 14.57
C SER A 78 -2.49 -1.85 14.04
N ILE A 79 -2.97 -1.10 13.05
CA ILE A 79 -4.27 -1.31 12.38
C ILE A 79 -4.06 -2.11 11.09
N LEU A 80 -3.09 -1.71 10.26
CA LEU A 80 -2.82 -2.32 8.96
C LEU A 80 -2.45 -3.81 9.06
N GLN A 81 -1.82 -4.25 10.15
CA GLN A 81 -1.50 -5.66 10.34
C GLN A 81 -2.74 -6.57 10.50
N LYS A 82 -3.93 -6.00 10.70
CA LYS A 82 -5.19 -6.71 10.95
C LYS A 82 -6.11 -6.75 9.72
N VAL A 83 -5.69 -6.17 8.59
CA VAL A 83 -6.51 -6.15 7.37
C VAL A 83 -6.79 -7.57 6.87
N GLN A 84 -7.94 -7.74 6.24
CA GLN A 84 -8.42 -8.98 5.68
C GLN A 84 -8.77 -8.80 4.20
N VAL A 85 -8.87 -9.91 3.47
CA VAL A 85 -9.32 -9.91 2.08
C VAL A 85 -10.72 -9.28 2.01
N GLY A 86 -10.89 -8.33 1.10
CA GLY A 86 -12.12 -7.54 0.92
C GLY A 86 -12.10 -6.17 1.59
N ASP A 87 -11.19 -5.93 2.56
CA ASP A 87 -11.03 -4.62 3.19
C ASP A 87 -10.57 -3.56 2.17
N GLU A 88 -10.90 -2.30 2.44
CA GLU A 88 -10.51 -1.17 1.62
C GLU A 88 -9.23 -0.49 2.15
N ILE A 89 -8.40 -0.03 1.23
CA ILE A 89 -7.19 0.76 1.52
C ILE A 89 -7.09 1.94 0.57
N LEU A 90 -6.64 3.07 1.10
CA LEU A 90 -6.40 4.29 0.33
C LEU A 90 -5.01 4.22 -0.31
N ILE A 91 -4.92 4.52 -1.60
CA ILE A 91 -3.65 4.60 -2.34
C ILE A 91 -3.55 5.95 -3.06
N SER A 92 -2.45 6.67 -2.86
CA SER A 92 -2.23 7.95 -3.56
C SER A 92 -1.93 7.76 -5.04
N LYS A 93 -2.36 8.73 -5.85
CA LYS A 93 -2.22 8.71 -7.32
C LYS A 93 -0.85 9.17 -7.85
N LYS A 94 0.08 9.57 -6.98
CA LYS A 94 1.38 10.15 -7.37
C LYS A 94 2.54 9.31 -6.82
N PRO A 95 2.98 8.28 -7.56
CA PRO A 95 4.20 7.57 -7.25
C PRO A 95 5.42 8.49 -7.33
N THR A 96 6.39 8.30 -6.45
CA THR A 96 7.66 9.05 -6.45
C THR A 96 8.78 8.19 -5.84
N GLY A 97 10.00 8.70 -5.80
CA GLY A 97 11.16 8.01 -5.23
C GLY A 97 12.34 7.99 -6.18
N THR A 98 13.51 7.75 -5.62
CA THR A 98 14.81 7.84 -6.29
C THR A 98 15.41 6.48 -6.64
N LEU A 99 14.79 5.37 -6.22
CA LEU A 99 15.26 4.01 -6.52
C LEU A 99 14.79 3.56 -7.91
N VAL A 100 15.05 4.37 -8.92
CA VAL A 100 14.69 4.10 -10.32
C VAL A 100 15.96 4.04 -11.16
N HIS A 101 15.91 3.30 -12.27
CA HIS A 101 17.06 3.14 -13.17
C HIS A 101 17.30 4.35 -14.09
N ASP A 102 16.30 5.23 -14.24
CA ASP A 102 16.37 6.38 -15.14
C ASP A 102 16.80 7.64 -14.35
N ASP A 103 17.71 8.42 -14.93
CA ASP A 103 18.08 9.77 -14.46
C ASP A 103 16.92 10.79 -14.62
#